data_AF-A0ABC8ZS75-F1
#
_entry.id   AF-A0ABC8ZS75-F1
#
_cell.length_a   1.000
_cell.length_b   1.000
_cell.length_c   1.000
_cell.angle_alpha   90.00
_cell.angle_beta   90.00
_cell.angle_gamma   90.00
#
_symmetry.space_group_name_H-M   'P 1'
#
loop_
_entity.id
_entity.type
_entity.pdbx_description
1 polymer ?
#
loop_
_entity_poly.entity_id
_entity_poly.type
_entity_poly.pdbx_seq_one_letter_code
_entity_poly.pdbx_strand_id
1 'polypeptide(L)'
;MEGGGKLAYSGGGLRHETKLLRSFSSVEPRRFGLGLIVGLLVVACAYFSTAKFDAVNIAMSKHQTSSSAVGISSPVNADDSSKQPLDLGVQDEGALPKEEIKAEKDDGSGISDSGVLDASAAPLNPATEGGKDEVPEKDDDPSAVAVLPPLSSDSADTTQESGVLEDQELQVQNAVAEAANPPESSNAIQAPADRIPEVETPPPPTPEIQAAPVQLTPPSPEVRQADLEAPPLPDWKPLCDVTSNHRIDWCELDGDVRVLGTNSTVTLVAPPGADARTFREESWRIKPYPRKADPNAMRNVREVTVRSVSGAAATPACTVRHDVPALVFSDRGYTGNYFHAYTDVVLPLFLTARQYSGEVLLLVADFQMWWLGKFLPVFKSLSNYEMVDLDADPRVHCFRRVQVGLTSHDDFSIDPTRSPTGESMLDFAAFLRAAYGLPRDVAWPASAGAANATAGKKTRPRLLVIARGRNRRFVNVEEIARGARKVGFDVSVSEGGHEVAPFAELANSCDAVVGVHGAGLTNMVFLPRGAVVIQVVPLGPMEFVASYFRGPSRDMGLRYLEYRIAPEESTLLDKYPREHPVIADPGSIKAKDWVSFMGVYLFEQDVRLDMKRFRPVLKKALSRLRAKPKNN
;
A
#
# COMPACT_ATOMS: atom_id res chain seq x y z
N MET A 1 -52.06 -38.36 26.07
CA MET A 1 -51.89 -39.01 27.38
C MET A 1 -51.13 -40.31 27.16
N GLU A 2 -50.24 -40.68 28.09
CA GLU A 2 -49.62 -42.00 28.35
C GLU A 2 -49.12 -42.84 27.15
N GLY A 3 -47.91 -43.42 27.12
CA GLY A 3 -47.20 -44.15 28.17
C GLY A 3 -47.28 -45.66 27.82
N GLY A 4 -46.24 -46.49 27.84
CA GLY A 4 -44.87 -46.37 28.32
C GLY A 4 -44.46 -47.72 28.95
N GLY A 5 -43.77 -48.59 28.22
CA GLY A 5 -43.55 -50.00 28.63
C GLY A 5 -42.28 -50.64 28.06
N LYS A 6 -41.63 -51.50 28.85
CA LYS A 6 -40.27 -52.03 28.64
C LYS A 6 -40.22 -53.42 27.97
N LEU A 7 -39.11 -53.65 27.24
CA LEU A 7 -38.17 -54.80 27.27
C LEU A 7 -38.56 -56.04 28.13
N ALA A 8 -38.22 -57.30 27.78
CA ALA A 8 -37.53 -57.90 26.61
C ALA A 8 -37.48 -59.46 26.71
N TYR A 9 -36.72 -60.09 25.80
CA TYR A 9 -36.02 -61.40 25.85
C TYR A 9 -36.56 -62.66 25.12
N SER A 10 -35.61 -63.29 24.39
CA SER A 10 -35.57 -64.68 23.86
C SER A 10 -36.57 -65.08 22.77
N GLY A 11 -36.21 -65.86 21.72
CA GLY A 11 -34.90 -66.35 21.29
C GLY A 11 -34.95 -67.77 20.69
N GLY A 12 -34.18 -68.05 19.62
CA GLY A 12 -33.96 -69.46 19.17
C GLY A 12 -33.79 -69.77 17.68
N GLY A 13 -32.60 -69.49 17.12
CA GLY A 13 -31.83 -70.43 16.27
C GLY A 13 -32.30 -70.92 14.88
N LEU A 14 -31.36 -70.93 13.93
CA LEU A 14 -31.23 -71.95 12.89
C LEU A 14 -29.73 -72.25 12.61
N ARG A 15 -29.38 -73.36 11.95
CA ARG A 15 -28.01 -73.93 11.93
C ARG A 15 -27.29 -73.85 10.55
N HIS A 16 -25.97 -73.68 10.61
CA HIS A 16 -24.86 -74.47 9.98
C HIS A 16 -25.21 -75.56 8.92
N GLU A 17 -24.39 -75.92 7.91
CA GLU A 17 -22.92 -76.07 7.70
C GLU A 17 -22.57 -75.80 6.19
N THR A 18 -21.34 -75.60 5.64
CA THR A 18 -20.05 -74.98 6.07
C THR A 18 -19.12 -74.70 4.86
N LYS A 19 -18.01 -73.97 5.11
CA LYS A 19 -16.66 -74.09 4.49
C LYS A 19 -16.45 -73.88 2.98
N LEU A 20 -15.66 -72.86 2.67
CA LEU A 20 -14.40 -73.06 1.93
C LEU A 20 -13.31 -72.15 2.52
N LEU A 21 -12.03 -72.56 2.45
CA LEU A 21 -10.91 -71.94 3.16
C LEU A 21 -9.93 -71.26 2.20
N ARG A 22 -9.49 -70.04 2.55
CA ARG A 22 -8.10 -69.60 2.39
C ARG A 22 -7.79 -68.43 3.34
N SER A 23 -6.59 -68.45 3.91
CA SER A 23 -6.15 -67.48 4.93
C SER A 23 -5.36 -66.35 4.28
N PHE A 24 -5.63 -65.11 4.70
CA PHE A 24 -4.67 -64.01 4.67
C PHE A 24 -4.82 -63.16 5.95
N SER A 25 -3.70 -62.64 6.44
CA SER A 25 -3.59 -62.11 7.81
C SER A 25 -4.28 -60.75 7.99
N SER A 26 -4.87 -60.55 9.18
CA SER A 26 -5.27 -59.23 9.67
C SER A 26 -4.05 -58.31 9.77
N VAL A 27 -4.17 -57.09 9.24
CA VAL A 27 -3.19 -56.01 9.37
C VAL A 27 -3.89 -54.81 10.01
N GLU A 28 -3.35 -54.30 11.12
CA GLU A 28 -4.01 -53.25 11.90
C GLU A 28 -4.12 -51.92 11.12
N PRO A 29 -5.32 -51.30 11.03
CA PRO A 29 -5.49 -50.04 10.30
C PRO A 29 -4.73 -48.86 10.91
N ARG A 30 -4.28 -48.96 12.16
CA ARG A 30 -3.50 -47.92 12.86
C ARG A 30 -2.14 -47.63 12.23
N ARG A 31 -1.56 -48.55 11.44
CA ARG A 31 -0.24 -48.33 10.81
C ARG A 31 -0.32 -47.59 9.46
N PHE A 32 -1.45 -47.68 8.75
CA PHE A 32 -1.63 -46.99 7.46
C PHE A 32 -1.71 -45.47 7.60
N GLY A 33 -2.39 -44.96 8.64
CA GLY A 33 -2.49 -43.51 8.88
C GLY A 33 -1.12 -42.86 9.12
N LEU A 34 -0.26 -43.49 9.93
CA LEU A 34 1.09 -42.99 10.17
C LEU A 34 1.97 -43.05 8.92
N GLY A 35 1.89 -44.15 8.15
CA GLY A 35 2.62 -44.31 6.89
C GLY A 35 2.24 -43.28 5.83
N LEU A 36 0.94 -42.91 5.74
CA LEU A 36 0.48 -41.87 4.83
C LEU A 36 1.01 -40.48 5.22
N ILE A 37 1.01 -40.15 6.52
CA ILE A 37 1.50 -38.86 7.04
C ILE A 37 3.02 -38.74 6.85
N VAL A 38 3.78 -39.81 7.16
CA VAL A 38 5.23 -39.85 6.92
C VAL A 38 5.53 -39.79 5.43
N GLY A 39 4.75 -40.47 4.57
CA GLY A 39 4.87 -40.38 3.12
C GLY A 39 4.65 -38.95 2.60
N LEU A 40 3.60 -38.27 3.07
CA LEU A 40 3.33 -36.86 2.73
C LEU A 40 4.46 -35.93 3.21
N LEU A 41 4.99 -36.14 4.42
CA LEU A 41 6.13 -35.36 4.93
C LEU A 41 7.42 -35.62 4.12
N VAL A 42 7.72 -36.87 3.75
CA VAL A 42 8.89 -37.20 2.93
C VAL A 42 8.75 -36.63 1.51
N VAL A 43 7.56 -36.68 0.90
CA VAL A 43 7.29 -36.05 -0.39
C VAL A 43 7.39 -34.52 -0.31
N ALA A 44 6.88 -33.90 0.77
CA ALA A 44 7.02 -32.47 1.00
C ALA A 44 8.50 -32.06 1.20
N CYS A 45 9.25 -32.78 2.03
CA CYS A 45 10.68 -32.52 2.22
C CYS A 45 11.50 -32.74 0.93
N ALA A 46 11.16 -33.75 0.13
CA ALA A 46 11.78 -33.98 -1.18
C ALA A 46 11.43 -32.86 -2.17
N TYR A 47 10.19 -32.36 -2.16
CA TYR A 47 9.76 -31.21 -2.96
C TYR A 47 10.52 -29.94 -2.56
N PHE A 48 10.59 -29.60 -1.26
CA PHE A 48 11.40 -28.48 -0.76
C PHE A 48 12.90 -28.64 -1.03
N SER A 49 13.43 -29.87 -1.06
CA SER A 49 14.84 -30.15 -1.38
C SER A 49 15.15 -30.10 -2.88
N THR A 50 14.15 -30.27 -3.75
CA THR A 50 14.32 -30.23 -5.22
C THR A 50 13.85 -28.92 -5.85
N ALA A 51 13.12 -28.08 -5.11
CA ALA A 51 12.74 -26.71 -5.48
C ALA A 51 13.93 -25.71 -5.38
N LYS A 52 15.04 -26.01 -6.07
CA LYS A 52 16.15 -25.12 -6.43
C LYS A 52 16.57 -24.05 -5.40
N PHE A 53 17.36 -24.44 -4.40
CA PHE A 53 18.11 -23.49 -3.57
C PHE A 53 19.36 -22.88 -4.27
N ASP A 54 19.77 -23.44 -5.40
CA ASP A 54 21.06 -23.12 -6.05
C ASP A 54 21.18 -21.69 -6.60
N ALA A 55 20.06 -20.99 -6.79
CA ALA A 55 20.06 -19.63 -7.34
C ALA A 55 20.55 -18.56 -6.33
N VAL A 56 20.40 -18.79 -5.02
CA VAL A 56 20.64 -17.76 -3.99
C VAL A 56 22.09 -17.80 -3.49
N ASN A 57 22.64 -18.99 -3.22
CA ASN A 57 23.97 -19.13 -2.61
C ASN A 57 25.13 -18.82 -3.58
N ILE A 58 24.93 -18.96 -4.90
CA ILE A 58 26.00 -18.71 -5.89
C ILE A 58 26.31 -17.21 -6.02
N ALA A 59 25.35 -16.32 -5.75
CA ALA A 59 25.59 -14.88 -5.69
C ALA A 59 26.35 -14.46 -4.41
N MET A 60 25.98 -15.02 -3.26
CA MET A 60 26.47 -14.59 -1.94
C MET A 60 27.94 -14.97 -1.66
N SER A 61 28.48 -16.00 -2.31
CA SER A 61 29.83 -16.52 -2.00
C SER A 61 30.99 -15.90 -2.80
N LYS A 62 30.74 -14.98 -3.76
CA LYS A 62 31.75 -14.60 -4.76
C LYS A 62 32.50 -13.27 -4.53
N HIS A 63 32.18 -12.52 -3.47
CA HIS A 63 32.85 -11.25 -3.14
C HIS A 63 33.32 -11.15 -1.67
N GLN A 64 34.06 -12.17 -1.19
CA GLN A 64 34.94 -12.03 -0.03
C GLN A 64 36.27 -12.78 -0.22
N THR A 65 37.34 -12.06 -0.61
CA THR A 65 38.69 -12.13 0.00
C THR A 65 39.70 -11.26 -0.78
N SER A 66 40.71 -10.77 -0.05
CA SER A 66 41.81 -9.88 -0.49
C SER A 66 41.36 -8.45 -0.89
N SER A 67 42.09 -7.38 -0.55
CA SER A 67 43.30 -7.29 0.29
C SER A 67 43.29 -6.02 1.14
N SER A 68 43.70 -6.15 2.40
CA SER A 68 44.15 -5.02 3.22
C SER A 68 45.66 -4.91 3.13
N ALA A 69 46.16 -3.79 2.60
CA ALA A 69 47.58 -3.44 2.58
C ALA A 69 47.74 -1.94 2.80
N VAL A 70 48.51 -1.54 3.81
CA VAL A 70 48.82 -0.14 4.10
C VAL A 70 50.06 0.28 3.31
N GLY A 71 49.96 1.38 2.56
CA GLY A 71 51.09 1.98 1.84
C GLY A 71 50.88 3.49 1.70
N ILE A 72 51.91 4.28 2.01
CA ILE A 72 51.83 5.75 2.09
C ILE A 72 52.62 6.37 0.92
N SER A 73 51.98 7.22 0.12
CA SER A 73 52.52 8.49 -0.42
C SER A 73 51.64 9.07 -1.56
N SER A 74 51.81 10.36 -1.83
CA SER A 74 51.15 11.17 -2.86
C SER A 74 52.21 12.03 -3.58
N PRO A 75 51.89 12.90 -4.55
CA PRO A 75 50.87 12.90 -5.62
C PRO A 75 51.53 13.14 -7.01
N VAL A 76 50.81 13.77 -7.97
CA VAL A 76 51.27 14.64 -9.12
C VAL A 76 50.85 14.18 -10.54
N ASN A 77 50.01 15.02 -11.21
CA ASN A 77 49.83 15.31 -12.66
C ASN A 77 49.68 14.16 -13.71
N ALA A 78 49.28 14.39 -14.97
CA ALA A 78 48.33 15.31 -15.64
C ALA A 78 48.23 14.87 -17.13
N ASP A 79 47.20 15.35 -17.88
CA ASP A 79 47.12 15.37 -19.37
C ASP A 79 47.12 14.00 -20.11
N ASP A 80 46.70 13.83 -21.38
CA ASP A 80 45.72 14.53 -22.25
C ASP A 80 45.31 13.59 -23.44
N SER A 81 44.22 13.93 -24.15
CA SER A 81 43.92 13.67 -25.58
C SER A 81 43.88 12.24 -26.20
N SER A 82 42.65 11.88 -26.61
CA SER A 82 42.24 11.71 -28.02
C SER A 82 42.06 10.32 -28.71
N LYS A 83 40.82 10.13 -29.20
CA LYS A 83 40.38 9.69 -30.55
C LYS A 83 40.94 8.41 -31.26
N GLN A 84 40.11 7.35 -31.20
CA GLN A 84 39.42 6.72 -32.37
C GLN A 84 40.25 5.84 -33.38
N PRO A 85 39.63 5.08 -34.34
CA PRO A 85 39.51 3.61 -34.20
C PRO A 85 39.95 2.76 -35.44
N LEU A 86 39.45 1.50 -35.54
CA LEU A 86 39.65 0.43 -36.57
C LEU A 86 40.87 -0.50 -36.28
N ASP A 87 40.97 -1.78 -36.72
CA ASP A 87 40.12 -2.58 -37.64
C ASP A 87 40.18 -4.14 -37.43
N LEU A 88 39.25 -4.86 -38.10
CA LEU A 88 39.16 -6.28 -38.60
C LEU A 88 39.99 -7.51 -38.07
N GLY A 89 39.34 -8.69 -38.13
CA GLY A 89 39.93 -10.06 -38.32
C GLY A 89 39.83 -11.03 -37.11
N VAL A 90 39.10 -12.16 -37.00
CA VAL A 90 38.45 -13.20 -37.87
C VAL A 90 39.26 -14.50 -38.06
N GLN A 91 38.74 -15.64 -37.55
CA GLN A 91 38.77 -17.06 -38.03
C GLN A 91 38.55 -18.06 -36.84
N ASP A 92 38.06 -19.31 -36.98
CA ASP A 92 36.98 -19.92 -37.81
C ASP A 92 36.66 -21.37 -37.29
N GLU A 93 35.83 -22.14 -38.01
CA GLU A 93 35.49 -23.59 -37.91
C GLU A 93 34.54 -24.05 -36.77
N GLY A 94 33.45 -24.81 -37.01
CA GLY A 94 32.89 -25.26 -38.31
C GLY A 94 31.59 -26.11 -38.21
N ALA A 95 30.83 -26.15 -39.32
CA ALA A 95 29.76 -27.09 -39.80
C ALA A 95 28.67 -27.66 -38.83
N LEU A 96 27.34 -27.61 -39.08
CA LEU A 96 26.45 -27.95 -40.25
C LEU A 96 26.05 -29.45 -40.35
N PRO A 97 24.92 -29.85 -41.00
CA PRO A 97 24.04 -29.08 -41.91
C PRO A 97 22.50 -29.15 -41.65
N LYS A 98 21.74 -28.51 -42.55
CA LYS A 98 20.30 -28.77 -42.87
C LYS A 98 20.20 -29.33 -44.30
N GLU A 99 19.07 -29.92 -44.66
CA GLU A 99 18.65 -30.17 -46.06
C GLU A 99 17.34 -29.44 -46.41
N GLU A 100 17.01 -29.36 -47.70
CA GLU A 100 15.96 -28.51 -48.29
C GLU A 100 15.43 -29.08 -49.64
N ILE A 101 14.29 -28.54 -50.13
CA ILE A 101 13.78 -28.61 -51.52
C ILE A 101 13.23 -29.97 -52.04
N LYS A 102 11.90 -30.03 -52.31
CA LYS A 102 11.35 -29.99 -53.70
C LYS A 102 9.82 -29.79 -53.73
N ALA A 103 9.27 -29.55 -54.93
CA ALA A 103 7.86 -29.35 -55.22
C ALA A 103 7.44 -30.09 -56.51
N GLU A 104 6.14 -30.39 -56.65
CA GLU A 104 5.54 -31.00 -57.86
C GLU A 104 4.06 -30.53 -58.04
N LYS A 105 3.34 -30.99 -59.07
CA LYS A 105 2.25 -30.25 -59.74
C LYS A 105 1.12 -31.16 -60.29
N ASP A 106 -0.05 -30.57 -60.62
CA ASP A 106 -1.23 -31.13 -61.32
C ASP A 106 -2.07 -32.16 -60.52
N ASP A 107 -3.40 -32.30 -60.65
CA ASP A 107 -4.48 -31.55 -61.37
C ASP A 107 -5.78 -31.60 -60.46
N GLY A 108 -7.03 -31.23 -60.79
CA GLY A 108 -7.67 -30.76 -62.03
C GLY A 108 -9.21 -30.63 -61.94
N SER A 109 -9.84 -30.04 -62.97
CA SER A 109 -11.31 -29.79 -63.14
C SER A 109 -11.97 -28.83 -62.12
N GLY A 110 -13.07 -28.10 -62.44
CA GLY A 110 -13.81 -27.91 -63.70
C GLY A 110 -15.27 -27.46 -63.44
N ILE A 111 -15.92 -26.77 -64.41
CA ILE A 111 -17.32 -26.22 -64.39
C ILE A 111 -17.46 -24.95 -63.48
N SER A 112 -17.79 -23.70 -63.90
CA SER A 112 -18.65 -23.08 -64.96
C SER A 112 -20.15 -22.94 -64.57
N ASP A 113 -20.93 -21.89 -64.91
CA ASP A 113 -20.74 -20.72 -65.79
C ASP A 113 -21.75 -19.55 -65.49
N SER A 114 -21.46 -18.32 -65.96
CA SER A 114 -22.39 -17.17 -66.25
C SER A 114 -23.27 -16.55 -65.12
N GLY A 115 -23.72 -15.29 -65.11
CA GLY A 115 -23.52 -14.05 -65.93
C GLY A 115 -24.16 -12.83 -65.17
N VAL A 116 -23.70 -11.56 -65.21
CA VAL A 116 -23.61 -10.56 -66.32
C VAL A 116 -25.04 -10.10 -66.74
N LEU A 117 -25.54 -8.84 -66.61
CA LEU A 117 -25.09 -7.44 -66.81
C LEU A 117 -25.56 -6.47 -65.67
N ASP A 118 -25.10 -5.22 -65.41
CA ASP A 118 -24.89 -3.97 -66.20
C ASP A 118 -26.22 -3.23 -66.60
N ALA A 119 -26.41 -1.89 -66.60
CA ALA A 119 -25.55 -0.71 -66.31
C ALA A 119 -26.39 0.59 -66.00
N SER A 120 -25.73 1.70 -65.58
CA SER A 120 -25.97 3.19 -65.78
C SER A 120 -27.38 3.82 -66.01
N ALA A 121 -27.68 5.13 -65.81
CA ALA A 121 -26.91 6.37 -65.55
C ALA A 121 -27.79 7.47 -64.85
N ALA A 122 -27.27 8.70 -64.69
CA ALA A 122 -27.95 9.93 -64.21
C ALA A 122 -27.81 11.07 -65.28
N PRO A 123 -27.99 12.40 -65.02
CA PRO A 123 -28.75 13.17 -64.01
C PRO A 123 -29.69 14.23 -64.67
N LEU A 124 -30.23 15.23 -63.92
CA LEU A 124 -30.57 16.58 -64.45
C LEU A 124 -30.90 17.62 -63.34
N ASN A 125 -30.81 18.92 -63.68
CA ASN A 125 -31.07 20.11 -62.82
C ASN A 125 -31.41 21.31 -63.76
N PRO A 126 -32.23 22.31 -63.37
CA PRO A 126 -31.67 23.64 -62.99
C PRO A 126 -32.53 24.50 -62.00
N ALA A 127 -32.09 25.73 -61.72
CA ALA A 127 -32.73 26.76 -60.86
C ALA A 127 -33.91 27.51 -61.57
N THR A 128 -34.63 28.53 -61.05
CA THR A 128 -34.52 29.51 -59.92
C THR A 128 -35.96 30.10 -59.71
N GLU A 129 -36.42 30.84 -58.68
CA GLU A 129 -35.96 31.43 -57.40
C GLU A 129 -37.26 31.60 -56.50
N GLY A 130 -37.44 32.40 -55.42
CA GLY A 130 -36.62 33.36 -54.65
C GLY A 130 -37.46 34.21 -53.66
N GLY A 131 -36.99 34.43 -52.42
CA GLY A 131 -37.60 35.29 -51.37
C GLY A 131 -38.73 34.66 -50.53
N LYS A 132 -39.06 35.13 -49.30
CA LYS A 132 -38.39 36.13 -48.43
C LYS A 132 -38.92 36.05 -46.97
N ASP A 133 -38.13 36.57 -46.02
CA ASP A 133 -38.47 36.96 -44.62
C ASP A 133 -38.78 35.83 -43.57
N GLU A 134 -38.26 35.99 -42.34
CA GLU A 134 -38.37 35.08 -41.17
C GLU A 134 -38.98 35.78 -39.93
N VAL A 135 -39.09 35.06 -38.78
CA VAL A 135 -39.32 35.55 -37.38
C VAL A 135 -40.81 35.87 -37.03
N PRO A 136 -41.33 35.66 -35.78
CA PRO A 136 -40.78 35.11 -34.51
C PRO A 136 -41.59 33.95 -33.85
N GLU A 137 -41.27 33.66 -32.58
CA GLU A 137 -42.04 32.95 -31.52
C GLU A 137 -42.05 31.40 -31.53
N LYS A 138 -41.97 30.70 -30.38
CA LYS A 138 -41.81 31.11 -28.97
C LYS A 138 -41.16 29.97 -28.14
N ASP A 139 -40.46 30.32 -27.06
CA ASP A 139 -40.33 29.50 -25.84
C ASP A 139 -39.83 30.40 -24.69
N ASP A 140 -40.47 30.35 -23.53
CA ASP A 140 -40.30 31.35 -22.45
C ASP A 140 -39.39 30.87 -21.29
N ASP A 141 -38.52 31.75 -20.81
CA ASP A 141 -37.79 31.65 -19.54
C ASP A 141 -38.41 32.61 -18.50
N PRO A 142 -38.41 32.26 -17.19
CA PRO A 142 -38.56 33.23 -16.13
C PRO A 142 -37.36 33.23 -15.16
N SER A 143 -36.36 34.07 -15.44
CA SER A 143 -35.22 34.32 -14.56
C SER A 143 -35.31 35.67 -13.80
N ALA A 144 -35.06 35.63 -12.48
CA ALA A 144 -34.73 36.79 -11.62
C ALA A 144 -34.15 36.26 -10.29
N VAL A 145 -32.84 36.03 -10.16
CA VAL A 145 -31.78 37.01 -9.84
C VAL A 145 -31.75 37.46 -8.37
N ALA A 146 -30.71 37.01 -7.66
CA ALA A 146 -30.09 37.70 -6.53
C ALA A 146 -28.57 37.47 -6.64
N VAL A 147 -27.76 38.54 -6.53
CA VAL A 147 -26.30 38.50 -6.75
C VAL A 147 -25.55 38.77 -5.45
N LEU A 148 -24.68 37.84 -5.05
CA LEU A 148 -23.70 37.99 -3.97
C LEU A 148 -22.39 37.25 -4.35
N PRO A 149 -21.24 37.55 -3.68
CA PRO A 149 -19.91 37.47 -4.31
C PRO A 149 -19.30 36.05 -4.39
N PRO A 150 -18.21 35.87 -5.17
CA PRO A 150 -17.52 34.58 -5.28
C PRO A 150 -16.90 34.17 -3.93
N LEU A 151 -17.13 32.92 -3.53
CA LEU A 151 -16.45 32.32 -2.39
C LEU A 151 -15.00 31.97 -2.78
N SER A 152 -14.07 32.45 -1.94
CA SER A 152 -12.64 32.17 -2.03
C SER A 152 -12.31 30.69 -1.83
N SER A 153 -11.10 30.32 -2.24
CA SER A 153 -10.51 29.02 -1.95
C SER A 153 -10.00 28.96 -0.50
N ASP A 154 -10.77 28.33 0.39
CA ASP A 154 -10.27 27.83 1.67
C ASP A 154 -10.43 26.31 1.72
N SER A 155 -9.34 25.59 2.02
CA SER A 155 -9.27 24.13 1.98
C SER A 155 -8.76 23.61 3.31
N ALA A 156 -9.67 23.34 4.24
CA ALA A 156 -9.35 22.89 5.61
C ALA A 156 -10.26 21.75 6.13
N ASP A 157 -11.53 21.73 5.69
CA ASP A 157 -12.62 20.98 6.33
C ASP A 157 -12.52 19.44 6.19
N THR A 158 -11.94 18.96 5.08
CA THR A 158 -11.79 17.52 4.79
C THR A 158 -10.97 16.75 5.82
N THR A 159 -10.14 17.45 6.60
CA THR A 159 -9.28 16.88 7.65
C THR A 159 -9.99 16.73 9.00
N GLN A 160 -11.08 17.49 9.24
CA GLN A 160 -11.92 17.27 10.42
C GLN A 160 -12.96 16.17 10.17
N GLU A 161 -13.55 16.12 8.97
CA GLU A 161 -14.53 15.08 8.63
C GLU A 161 -13.92 13.66 8.64
N SER A 162 -12.65 13.48 8.26
CA SER A 162 -11.96 12.20 8.42
C SER A 162 -11.72 11.85 9.89
N GLY A 163 -11.12 12.76 10.67
CA GLY A 163 -10.79 12.52 12.07
C GLY A 163 -12.02 12.14 12.92
N VAL A 164 -13.13 12.87 12.76
CA VAL A 164 -14.40 12.59 13.49
C VAL A 164 -14.99 11.21 13.15
N LEU A 165 -14.76 10.72 11.92
CA LEU A 165 -15.22 9.39 11.49
C LEU A 165 -14.24 8.27 11.93
N GLU A 166 -12.95 8.56 12.03
CA GLU A 166 -11.93 7.65 12.58
C GLU A 166 -12.10 7.50 14.10
N ASP A 167 -12.32 8.60 14.83
CA ASP A 167 -12.68 8.61 16.26
C ASP A 167 -13.88 7.71 16.54
N GLN A 168 -14.88 7.73 15.66
CA GLN A 168 -16.08 6.90 15.77
C GLN A 168 -15.81 5.41 15.47
N GLU A 169 -14.86 5.07 14.59
CA GLU A 169 -14.40 3.69 14.43
C GLU A 169 -13.60 3.22 15.66
N LEU A 170 -12.67 4.06 16.16
CA LEU A 170 -11.87 3.86 17.37
C LEU A 170 -12.74 3.57 18.60
N GLN A 171 -13.74 4.42 18.86
CA GLN A 171 -14.64 4.28 20.02
C GLN A 171 -15.39 2.94 19.97
N VAL A 172 -15.82 2.50 18.79
CA VAL A 172 -16.49 1.20 18.61
C VAL A 172 -15.50 0.04 18.73
N GLN A 173 -14.27 0.16 18.22
CA GLN A 173 -13.23 -0.86 18.41
C GLN A 173 -12.84 -1.02 19.90
N ASN A 174 -12.75 0.08 20.65
CA ASN A 174 -12.49 0.08 22.09
C ASN A 174 -13.64 -0.56 22.87
N ALA A 175 -14.90 -0.18 22.59
CA ALA A 175 -16.07 -0.81 23.21
C ALA A 175 -16.15 -2.33 22.93
N VAL A 176 -15.73 -2.78 21.75
CA VAL A 176 -15.61 -4.21 21.42
C VAL A 176 -14.45 -4.89 22.17
N ALA A 177 -13.36 -4.18 22.44
CA ALA A 177 -12.24 -4.70 23.24
C ALA A 177 -12.59 -4.84 24.73
N GLU A 178 -13.32 -3.87 25.30
CA GLU A 178 -13.86 -3.92 26.67
C GLU A 178 -14.91 -5.02 26.82
N ALA A 179 -15.85 -5.13 25.87
CA ALA A 179 -16.85 -6.21 25.85
C ALA A 179 -16.25 -7.61 25.70
N ALA A 180 -15.01 -7.73 25.20
CA ALA A 180 -14.29 -9.00 25.10
C ALA A 180 -13.53 -9.40 26.38
N ASN A 181 -13.29 -8.48 27.33
CA ASN A 181 -12.62 -8.74 28.60
C ASN A 181 -13.22 -7.86 29.73
N PRO A 182 -14.38 -8.23 30.31
CA PRO A 182 -14.93 -7.49 31.44
C PRO A 182 -14.00 -7.59 32.65
N PRO A 183 -13.70 -6.48 33.36
CA PRO A 183 -12.90 -6.52 34.59
C PRO A 183 -13.69 -7.20 35.72
N GLU A 184 -12.98 -7.98 36.56
CA GLU A 184 -13.56 -8.49 37.81
C GLU A 184 -13.88 -7.34 38.77
N SER A 185 -14.94 -7.50 39.56
CA SER A 185 -15.58 -6.38 40.26
C SER A 185 -15.01 -6.08 41.64
N SER A 186 -14.93 -4.79 41.97
CA SER A 186 -14.76 -4.30 43.34
C SER A 186 -15.78 -3.20 43.64
N ASN A 187 -16.71 -3.47 44.56
CA ASN A 187 -17.73 -2.49 44.96
C ASN A 187 -17.14 -1.39 45.86
N ALA A 188 -17.44 -0.13 45.54
CA ALA A 188 -17.50 0.95 46.52
C ALA A 188 -18.51 2.02 46.05
N ILE A 189 -19.59 2.22 46.81
CA ILE A 189 -20.58 3.27 46.55
C ILE A 189 -20.41 4.37 47.60
N GLN A 190 -20.13 5.61 47.16
CA GLN A 190 -20.50 6.81 47.91
C GLN A 190 -20.54 8.04 46.99
N ALA A 191 -21.66 8.76 47.03
CA ALA A 191 -21.79 10.10 46.44
C ALA A 191 -21.36 11.17 47.48
N PRO A 192 -21.10 12.41 47.04
CA PRO A 192 -22.16 13.42 47.18
C PRO A 192 -22.36 14.27 45.92
N ALA A 193 -23.25 15.27 46.01
CA ALA A 193 -23.75 16.07 44.88
C ALA A 193 -23.39 17.57 44.96
N ASP A 194 -23.68 18.27 43.86
CA ASP A 194 -23.90 19.72 43.69
C ASP A 194 -22.82 20.72 44.15
N ARG A 195 -22.30 21.50 43.17
CA ARG A 195 -22.76 22.89 42.96
C ARG A 195 -22.31 23.50 41.62
N ILE A 196 -22.98 24.59 41.26
CA ILE A 196 -22.88 25.37 40.01
C ILE A 196 -21.81 26.47 40.15
N PRO A 197 -21.09 26.87 39.08
CA PRO A 197 -19.93 27.76 39.16
C PRO A 197 -20.28 29.24 39.31
N GLU A 198 -19.28 30.04 39.68
CA GLU A 198 -19.31 31.50 39.72
C GLU A 198 -18.17 32.08 38.87
N VAL A 199 -18.41 33.24 38.25
CA VAL A 199 -17.50 33.92 37.31
C VAL A 199 -17.07 35.24 37.91
N GLU A 200 -15.77 35.55 37.87
CA GLU A 200 -15.27 36.90 38.17
C GLU A 200 -14.36 37.41 37.03
N THR A 201 -14.26 38.72 36.88
CA THR A 201 -13.75 39.40 35.67
C THR A 201 -12.60 40.37 35.97
N PRO A 202 -11.71 40.65 35.00
CA PRO A 202 -10.49 41.42 35.24
C PRO A 202 -10.66 42.95 35.11
N PRO A 203 -10.04 43.76 36.01
CA PRO A 203 -9.84 45.21 35.86
C PRO A 203 -8.47 45.57 35.20
N PRO A 204 -8.22 46.85 34.80
CA PRO A 204 -7.56 47.14 33.50
C PRO A 204 -6.09 47.64 33.53
N PRO A 205 -5.46 47.89 32.36
CA PRO A 205 -4.03 48.22 32.19
C PRO A 205 -3.71 49.74 32.03
N THR A 206 -2.51 50.03 31.49
CA THR A 206 -1.97 51.31 30.94
C THR A 206 -1.54 52.44 31.91
N PRO A 207 -0.63 53.38 31.52
CA PRO A 207 0.26 53.44 30.32
C PRO A 207 1.74 53.90 30.58
N GLU A 208 2.55 53.92 29.49
CA GLU A 208 3.58 54.96 29.18
C GLU A 208 4.90 55.09 30.02
N ILE A 209 6.04 55.69 29.59
CA ILE A 209 6.48 56.42 28.37
C ILE A 209 7.85 55.86 27.84
N GLN A 210 8.19 56.13 26.58
CA GLN A 210 9.47 55.83 25.88
C GLN A 210 10.66 56.74 26.29
N ALA A 211 11.92 56.28 26.09
CA ALA A 211 13.07 57.16 25.80
C ALA A 211 14.28 56.42 25.14
N ALA A 212 14.77 56.99 24.03
CA ALA A 212 16.06 56.74 23.34
C ALA A 212 16.32 57.92 22.36
N PRO A 213 17.49 58.10 21.70
CA PRO A 213 18.72 57.31 21.71
C PRO A 213 20.02 58.14 21.92
N VAL A 214 21.19 57.49 21.93
CA VAL A 214 22.48 58.08 21.50
C VAL A 214 23.29 57.02 20.72
N GLN A 215 23.89 57.39 19.59
CA GLN A 215 24.83 56.54 18.82
C GLN A 215 26.26 57.06 18.96
N LEU A 216 27.21 56.14 19.16
CA LEU A 216 28.65 56.36 18.89
C LEU A 216 29.30 55.05 18.42
N THR A 217 30.16 55.13 17.42
CA THR A 217 31.00 54.05 16.86
C THR A 217 32.22 54.66 16.14
N PRO A 218 33.32 53.91 15.92
CA PRO A 218 33.88 52.80 16.69
C PRO A 218 35.36 53.05 17.06
N PRO A 219 36.03 52.09 17.71
CA PRO A 219 37.33 51.65 17.19
C PRO A 219 37.37 50.13 16.93
N SER A 220 38.26 49.72 16.02
CA SER A 220 38.51 48.32 15.63
C SER A 220 39.91 47.87 16.09
N PRO A 221 40.26 46.57 16.04
CA PRO A 221 39.84 45.65 17.08
C PRO A 221 41.03 44.97 17.77
N GLU A 222 40.99 44.85 19.11
CA GLU A 222 41.87 43.90 19.79
C GLU A 222 41.38 42.47 19.51
N VAL A 223 42.25 41.64 18.94
CA VAL A 223 41.99 40.21 18.75
C VAL A 223 42.09 39.50 20.10
N ARG A 224 40.99 39.54 20.86
CA ARG A 224 40.74 38.51 21.87
C ARG A 224 40.48 37.22 21.10
N GLN A 225 41.21 36.16 21.44
CA GLN A 225 40.82 34.83 21.03
C GLN A 225 39.43 34.58 21.61
N ALA A 226 38.44 34.41 20.74
CA ALA A 226 37.20 33.79 21.16
C ALA A 226 37.56 32.34 21.49
N ASP A 227 37.49 31.98 22.76
CA ASP A 227 37.39 30.58 23.15
C ASP A 227 36.22 29.99 22.36
N LEU A 228 36.48 28.95 21.59
CA LEU A 228 35.44 28.22 20.87
C LEU A 228 34.71 27.32 21.88
N GLU A 229 33.99 27.96 22.81
CA GLU A 229 32.96 27.28 23.59
C GLU A 229 32.02 26.59 22.60
N ALA A 230 31.96 25.26 22.70
CA ALA A 230 30.98 24.49 21.95
C ALA A 230 29.59 25.04 22.28
N PRO A 231 28.70 25.22 21.28
CA PRO A 231 27.38 25.81 21.51
C PRO A 231 26.69 25.06 22.66
N PRO A 232 26.14 25.78 23.65
CA PRO A 232 25.68 25.18 24.89
C PRO A 232 24.66 24.08 24.58
N LEU A 233 24.89 22.89 25.13
CA LEU A 233 24.04 21.72 24.86
C LEU A 233 22.55 22.10 25.06
N PRO A 234 21.68 21.76 24.10
CA PRO A 234 20.26 22.12 24.18
C PRO A 234 19.61 21.50 25.42
N ASP A 235 18.56 22.14 25.92
CA ASP A 235 17.77 21.58 27.02
C ASP A 235 17.12 20.25 26.62
N TRP A 236 16.94 19.36 27.59
CA TRP A 236 16.43 18.01 27.35
C TRP A 236 15.07 17.98 26.63
N LYS A 237 15.08 17.45 25.40
CA LYS A 237 13.89 17.00 24.68
C LYS A 237 13.54 15.57 25.13
N PRO A 238 12.27 15.26 25.46
CA PRO A 238 11.81 13.89 25.69
C PRO A 238 12.14 12.98 24.50
N LEU A 239 12.49 11.72 24.78
CA LEU A 239 12.88 10.74 23.76
C LEU A 239 11.74 10.38 22.80
N CYS A 240 10.50 10.40 23.29
CA CYS A 240 9.33 9.89 22.59
C CYS A 240 8.20 10.91 22.50
N ASP A 241 7.52 10.94 21.35
CA ASP A 241 6.23 11.59 21.17
C ASP A 241 5.15 10.49 21.02
N VAL A 242 4.18 10.54 21.93
CA VAL A 242 3.02 9.64 21.97
C VAL A 242 1.70 10.42 21.89
N THR A 243 1.76 11.73 21.59
CA THR A 243 0.63 12.67 21.72
C THR A 243 0.33 13.47 20.46
N SER A 244 1.34 13.89 19.69
CA SER A 244 1.16 14.84 18.57
C SER A 244 0.63 14.19 17.28
N ASN A 245 0.41 12.88 17.28
CA ASN A 245 -0.15 12.14 16.15
C ASN A 245 -1.02 10.98 16.66
N HIS A 246 -2.23 10.86 16.14
CA HIS A 246 -3.19 9.83 16.56
C HIS A 246 -2.83 8.42 16.02
N ARG A 247 -2.04 8.33 14.94
CA ARG A 247 -1.72 7.05 14.25
C ARG A 247 -0.51 6.34 14.85
N ILE A 248 0.50 7.10 15.27
CA ILE A 248 1.85 6.62 15.61
C ILE A 248 2.29 7.08 17.00
N ASP A 249 3.09 6.23 17.62
CA ASP A 249 4.07 6.61 18.63
C ASP A 249 5.45 6.53 17.97
N TRP A 250 6.32 7.49 18.24
CA TRP A 250 7.71 7.42 17.78
C TRP A 250 8.68 8.01 18.78
N CYS A 251 9.93 7.59 18.71
CA CYS A 251 11.01 8.08 19.53
C CYS A 251 12.24 8.41 18.69
N GLU A 252 12.98 9.45 19.05
CA GLU A 252 14.24 9.87 18.44
C GLU A 252 15.32 9.90 19.51
N LEU A 253 16.44 9.21 19.27
CA LEU A 253 17.58 9.16 20.18
C LEU A 253 18.85 9.55 19.43
N ASP A 254 19.65 10.43 20.01
CA ASP A 254 20.90 10.96 19.44
C ASP A 254 22.00 10.97 20.52
N GLY A 255 23.13 10.32 20.29
CA GLY A 255 24.20 10.09 21.27
C GLY A 255 24.80 8.67 21.22
N ASP A 256 25.17 8.08 22.37
CA ASP A 256 25.55 6.65 22.45
C ASP A 256 24.29 5.79 22.58
N VAL A 257 23.62 5.51 21.46
CA VAL A 257 22.38 4.74 21.43
C VAL A 257 22.68 3.27 21.23
N ARG A 258 22.26 2.43 22.19
CA ARG A 258 22.49 0.98 22.19
C ARG A 258 21.17 0.22 22.03
N VAL A 259 21.08 -0.60 21.00
CA VAL A 259 19.95 -1.48 20.70
C VAL A 259 20.33 -2.92 21.04
N LEU A 260 19.49 -3.62 21.80
CA LEU A 260 19.61 -5.06 22.07
C LEU A 260 18.31 -5.77 21.69
N GLY A 261 18.37 -6.55 20.61
CA GLY A 261 17.20 -7.17 19.98
C GLY A 261 16.44 -8.10 20.90
N THR A 262 17.10 -9.10 21.47
CA THR A 262 16.49 -10.11 22.36
C THR A 262 15.69 -9.55 23.53
N ASN A 263 16.00 -8.32 23.98
CA ASN A 263 15.35 -7.70 25.14
C ASN A 263 14.31 -6.61 24.76
N SER A 264 14.09 -6.37 23.46
CA SER A 264 13.30 -5.25 22.95
C SER A 264 13.79 -3.87 23.43
N THR A 265 15.08 -3.69 23.77
CA THR A 265 15.56 -2.45 24.40
C THR A 265 16.34 -1.56 23.45
N VAL A 266 15.94 -0.28 23.40
CA VAL A 266 16.72 0.83 22.83
C VAL A 266 17.08 1.75 23.99
N THR A 267 18.37 1.99 24.21
CA THR A 267 18.86 2.77 25.35
C THR A 267 19.86 3.85 24.92
N LEU A 268 19.55 5.11 25.16
CA LEU A 268 20.50 6.21 25.10
C LEU A 268 21.33 6.27 26.39
N VAL A 269 22.65 6.28 26.28
CA VAL A 269 23.57 6.44 27.41
C VAL A 269 24.00 7.90 27.51
N ALA A 270 24.02 8.44 28.73
CA ALA A 270 24.44 9.82 28.98
C ALA A 270 25.86 10.11 28.48
N PRO A 271 26.10 11.28 27.85
CA PRO A 271 27.45 11.71 27.52
C PRO A 271 28.27 12.01 28.78
N PRO A 272 29.62 11.90 28.74
CA PRO A 272 30.47 12.27 29.86
C PRO A 272 30.26 13.74 30.26
N GLY A 273 29.99 14.00 31.54
CA GLY A 273 29.73 15.35 32.06
C GLY A 273 28.29 15.84 31.91
N ALA A 274 27.34 14.97 31.53
CA ALA A 274 25.91 15.29 31.52
C ALA A 274 25.38 15.76 32.89
N ASP A 275 24.41 16.67 32.86
CA ASP A 275 23.70 17.22 34.02
C ASP A 275 22.17 17.10 33.86
N ALA A 276 21.39 17.49 34.88
CA ALA A 276 19.92 17.41 34.86
C ALA A 276 19.22 18.37 33.88
N ARG A 277 19.97 19.28 33.23
CA ARG A 277 19.46 20.18 32.18
C ARG A 277 19.62 19.53 30.80
N THR A 278 20.77 18.89 30.58
CA THR A 278 21.21 18.30 29.31
C THR A 278 20.86 16.82 29.16
N PHE A 279 20.56 16.12 30.27
CA PHE A 279 20.16 14.72 30.27
C PHE A 279 19.11 14.43 31.36
N ARG A 280 18.16 13.53 31.08
CA ARG A 280 17.24 12.98 32.08
C ARG A 280 17.06 11.49 31.88
N GLU A 281 16.85 10.76 32.97
CA GLU A 281 16.43 9.36 32.90
C GLU A 281 14.91 9.27 32.74
N GLU A 282 14.49 8.64 31.65
CA GLU A 282 13.10 8.36 31.33
C GLU A 282 13.01 6.99 30.65
N SER A 283 11.84 6.34 30.73
CA SER A 283 11.63 5.01 30.16
C SER A 283 10.21 4.89 29.62
N TRP A 284 10.10 4.72 28.32
CA TRP A 284 8.88 4.55 27.55
C TRP A 284 8.74 3.09 27.11
N ARG A 285 7.51 2.67 26.83
CA ARG A 285 7.22 1.42 26.13
C ARG A 285 6.25 1.73 25.02
N ILE A 286 6.66 1.49 23.78
CA ILE A 286 5.87 1.78 22.58
C ILE A 286 5.82 0.57 21.66
N LYS A 287 4.82 0.53 20.78
CA LYS A 287 4.70 -0.47 19.72
C LYS A 287 4.93 0.22 18.38
N PRO A 288 6.03 -0.07 17.65
CA PRO A 288 6.43 0.73 16.51
C PRO A 288 5.69 0.32 15.22
N TYR A 289 4.37 0.57 15.22
CA TYR A 289 3.44 0.26 14.13
C TYR A 289 2.36 1.38 14.03
N PRO A 290 2.01 1.89 12.83
CA PRO A 290 1.19 3.11 12.66
C PRO A 290 -0.33 2.86 12.70
N ARG A 291 -0.80 2.14 13.73
CA ARG A 291 -2.21 2.07 14.15
C ARG A 291 -2.33 1.97 15.67
N LYS A 292 -1.71 2.89 16.41
CA LYS A 292 -1.58 2.76 17.88
C LYS A 292 -2.91 2.65 18.64
N ALA A 293 -3.96 3.26 18.12
CA ALA A 293 -5.29 3.27 18.72
C ALA A 293 -6.22 2.14 18.19
N ASP A 294 -5.76 1.26 17.31
CA ASP A 294 -6.46 0.00 17.00
C ASP A 294 -5.92 -1.13 17.90
N PRO A 295 -6.68 -1.59 18.91
CA PRO A 295 -6.23 -2.62 19.84
C PRO A 295 -6.10 -4.01 19.21
N ASN A 296 -6.71 -4.24 18.03
CA ASN A 296 -6.62 -5.52 17.31
C ASN A 296 -5.39 -5.58 16.41
N ALA A 297 -5.02 -4.47 15.77
CA ALA A 297 -3.72 -4.32 15.11
C ALA A 297 -2.58 -4.45 16.14
N MET A 298 -2.66 -3.68 17.24
CA MET A 298 -1.62 -3.66 18.27
C MET A 298 -1.56 -4.92 19.15
N ARG A 299 -2.57 -5.80 19.09
CA ARG A 299 -2.62 -7.06 19.87
C ARG A 299 -1.35 -7.91 19.73
N ASN A 300 -0.81 -7.99 18.51
CA ASN A 300 0.30 -8.89 18.17
C ASN A 300 1.63 -8.18 17.89
N VAL A 301 1.66 -6.83 17.91
CA VAL A 301 2.90 -6.05 17.68
C VAL A 301 3.79 -6.11 18.92
N ARG A 302 5.07 -6.42 18.74
CA ARG A 302 6.08 -6.45 19.79
C ARG A 302 6.29 -5.07 20.44
N GLU A 303 6.25 -5.04 21.77
CA GLU A 303 6.53 -3.83 22.54
C GLU A 303 8.05 -3.60 22.67
N VAL A 304 8.49 -2.37 22.43
CA VAL A 304 9.87 -1.89 22.51
C VAL A 304 10.01 -0.93 23.68
N THR A 305 10.98 -1.20 24.56
CA THR A 305 11.33 -0.31 25.68
C THR A 305 12.40 0.68 25.22
N VAL A 306 12.05 1.97 25.23
CA VAL A 306 12.93 3.07 24.82
C VAL A 306 13.27 3.91 26.05
N ARG A 307 14.56 4.07 26.38
CA ARG A 307 14.96 4.70 27.65
C ARG A 307 16.28 5.44 27.59
N SER A 308 16.53 6.29 28.58
CA SER A 308 17.79 6.96 28.85
C SER A 308 18.39 6.54 30.19
N VAL A 309 19.72 6.39 30.27
CA VAL A 309 20.43 6.01 31.51
C VAL A 309 21.70 6.84 31.73
N SER A 310 21.94 7.28 32.96
CA SER A 310 23.06 8.16 33.36
C SER A 310 24.41 7.44 33.41
N GLY A 311 24.42 6.11 33.40
CA GLY A 311 25.62 5.29 33.63
C GLY A 311 25.83 4.23 32.56
N ALA A 312 26.94 4.31 31.83
CA ALA A 312 27.36 3.31 30.85
C ALA A 312 27.58 1.90 31.43
N ALA A 313 27.74 1.78 32.76
CA ALA A 313 27.84 0.50 33.48
C ALA A 313 26.49 -0.23 33.64
N ALA A 314 25.35 0.46 33.46
CA ALA A 314 24.00 -0.12 33.49
C ALA A 314 23.53 -0.64 32.12
N THR A 315 24.37 -0.53 31.08
CA THR A 315 24.11 -1.01 29.72
C THR A 315 25.23 -1.93 29.25
N PRO A 316 24.93 -3.04 28.55
CA PRO A 316 25.99 -3.90 28.03
C PRO A 316 26.83 -3.15 26.97
N ALA A 317 28.07 -3.59 26.80
CA ALA A 317 29.00 -3.00 25.83
C ALA A 317 28.57 -3.31 24.39
N CYS A 318 28.90 -2.40 23.46
CA CYS A 318 28.67 -2.57 22.03
C CYS A 318 29.33 -3.85 21.50
N THR A 319 28.54 -4.74 20.91
CA THR A 319 29.04 -5.89 20.15
C THR A 319 29.34 -5.50 18.71
N VAL A 320 28.54 -4.59 18.15
CA VAL A 320 28.71 -3.99 16.82
C VAL A 320 28.53 -2.47 16.95
N ARG A 321 29.30 -1.69 16.19
CA ARG A 321 29.11 -0.24 16.03
C ARG A 321 28.79 0.06 14.57
N HIS A 322 27.90 1.03 14.35
CA HIS A 322 27.48 1.49 13.03
C HIS A 322 27.61 3.02 12.98
N ASP A 323 28.16 3.55 11.88
CA ASP A 323 28.27 4.99 11.67
C ASP A 323 27.06 5.61 10.93
N VAL A 324 26.15 4.77 10.42
CA VAL A 324 24.82 5.17 9.89
C VAL A 324 23.76 5.18 10.99
N PRO A 325 22.67 5.97 10.84
CA PRO A 325 21.47 5.87 11.69
C PRO A 325 20.73 4.54 11.51
N ALA A 326 19.78 4.27 12.40
CA ALA A 326 18.88 3.11 12.28
C ALA A 326 17.40 3.44 12.52
N LEU A 327 16.51 2.65 11.89
CA LEU A 327 15.06 2.67 12.09
C LEU A 327 14.60 1.35 12.72
N VAL A 328 13.86 1.43 13.84
CA VAL A 328 13.22 0.29 14.50
C VAL A 328 11.71 0.29 14.22
N PHE A 329 11.20 -0.73 13.53
CA PHE A 329 9.77 -0.87 13.23
C PHE A 329 9.30 -2.33 13.27
N SER A 330 7.98 -2.55 13.41
CA SER A 330 7.35 -3.88 13.33
C SER A 330 6.69 -4.09 11.97
N ASP A 331 6.81 -5.30 11.41
CA ASP A 331 6.11 -5.70 10.19
C ASP A 331 4.84 -6.54 10.44
N ARG A 332 4.31 -6.48 11.68
CA ARG A 332 3.16 -7.28 12.14
C ARG A 332 1.80 -6.63 11.84
N GLY A 333 1.03 -6.28 12.87
CA GLY A 333 -0.31 -5.68 12.74
C GLY A 333 -1.21 -6.38 11.71
N TYR A 334 -1.52 -5.69 10.61
CA TYR A 334 -2.42 -6.15 9.55
C TYR A 334 -1.74 -6.36 8.17
N THR A 335 -0.40 -6.41 8.10
CA THR A 335 0.40 -6.48 6.85
C THR A 335 0.07 -7.63 5.89
N GLY A 336 -0.74 -8.61 6.32
CA GLY A 336 -1.27 -9.71 5.52
C GLY A 336 -2.15 -9.34 4.32
N ASN A 337 -2.48 -8.07 4.08
CA ASN A 337 -3.12 -7.63 2.84
C ASN A 337 -2.47 -6.36 2.24
N TYR A 338 -2.63 -6.18 0.93
CA TYR A 338 -1.98 -5.11 0.16
C TYR A 338 -2.28 -3.68 0.64
N PHE A 339 -3.44 -3.40 1.24
CA PHE A 339 -3.72 -2.05 1.77
C PHE A 339 -2.76 -1.75 2.92
N HIS A 340 -2.85 -2.52 4.01
CA HIS A 340 -1.99 -2.35 5.19
C HIS A 340 -0.50 -2.55 4.92
N ALA A 341 -0.11 -3.41 3.97
CA ALA A 341 1.29 -3.50 3.58
C ALA A 341 1.83 -2.17 3.02
N TYR A 342 1.02 -1.39 2.31
CA TYR A 342 1.39 -0.05 1.84
C TYR A 342 1.12 1.05 2.86
N THR A 343 -0.08 1.13 3.45
CA THR A 343 -0.48 2.19 4.40
C THR A 343 0.23 2.10 5.74
N ASP A 344 0.44 0.88 6.24
CA ASP A 344 0.90 0.67 7.63
C ASP A 344 2.40 0.37 7.72
N VAL A 345 3.12 0.13 6.60
CA VAL A 345 4.58 -0.04 6.64
C VAL A 345 5.29 0.62 5.47
N VAL A 346 5.00 0.29 4.21
CA VAL A 346 5.84 0.73 3.09
C VAL A 346 5.80 2.25 2.83
N LEU A 347 4.65 2.92 2.98
CA LEU A 347 4.56 4.38 2.88
C LEU A 347 5.19 5.08 4.10
N PRO A 348 4.88 4.69 5.36
CA PRO A 348 5.56 5.25 6.53
C PRO A 348 7.08 5.03 6.52
N LEU A 349 7.55 3.86 6.09
CA LEU A 349 8.98 3.57 6.00
C LEU A 349 9.65 4.40 4.89
N PHE A 350 8.99 4.61 3.76
CA PHE A 350 9.45 5.57 2.74
C PHE A 350 9.60 6.98 3.36
N LEU A 351 8.55 7.53 3.98
CA LEU A 351 8.61 8.85 4.64
C LEU A 351 9.76 8.95 5.65
N THR A 352 9.98 7.90 6.43
CA THR A 352 10.99 7.88 7.50
C THR A 352 12.41 7.74 6.95
N ALA A 353 12.61 6.86 5.95
CA ALA A 353 13.94 6.49 5.45
C ALA A 353 14.49 7.43 4.37
N ARG A 354 13.62 8.12 3.61
CA ARG A 354 14.03 8.90 2.42
C ARG A 354 15.06 10.00 2.70
N GLN A 355 14.97 10.67 3.85
CA GLN A 355 15.94 11.67 4.32
C GLN A 355 17.39 11.13 4.37
N TYR A 356 17.59 9.83 4.56
CA TYR A 356 18.91 9.20 4.67
C TYR A 356 19.49 8.70 3.34
N SER A 357 18.73 8.77 2.24
CA SER A 357 19.20 8.40 0.88
C SER A 357 19.82 7.00 0.74
N GLY A 358 19.41 6.03 1.57
CA GLY A 358 19.96 4.67 1.62
C GLY A 358 20.95 4.42 2.77
N GLU A 359 21.52 5.47 3.36
CA GLU A 359 22.46 5.40 4.48
C GLU A 359 21.74 5.27 5.84
N VAL A 360 20.96 4.19 5.98
CA VAL A 360 20.20 3.88 7.19
C VAL A 360 20.04 2.36 7.35
N LEU A 361 20.26 1.83 8.56
CA LEU A 361 20.06 0.41 8.86
C LEU A 361 18.62 0.13 9.32
N LEU A 362 18.00 -0.91 8.77
CA LEU A 362 16.63 -1.30 9.12
C LEU A 362 16.66 -2.44 10.16
N LEU A 363 16.08 -2.18 11.34
CA LEU A 363 16.01 -3.10 12.46
C LEU A 363 14.53 -3.51 12.64
N VAL A 364 14.17 -4.72 12.21
CA VAL A 364 12.76 -5.11 12.11
C VAL A 364 12.39 -6.07 13.24
N ALA A 365 11.36 -5.71 14.00
CA ALA A 365 10.72 -6.52 15.03
C ALA A 365 9.53 -7.31 14.45
N ASP A 366 9.17 -8.43 15.09
CA ASP A 366 8.17 -9.41 14.65
C ASP A 366 8.53 -10.19 13.35
N PHE A 367 9.82 -10.12 12.95
CA PHE A 367 10.43 -10.33 11.63
C PHE A 367 9.72 -11.34 10.70
N GLN A 368 8.77 -10.87 9.88
CA GLN A 368 8.00 -11.71 8.97
C GLN A 368 8.79 -12.00 7.68
N MET A 369 9.76 -12.93 7.71
CA MET A 369 10.55 -13.43 6.57
C MET A 369 9.79 -13.51 5.22
N TRP A 370 8.57 -14.05 5.23
CA TRP A 370 7.74 -14.24 4.03
C TRP A 370 7.20 -12.91 3.46
N TRP A 371 7.00 -11.91 4.32
CA TRP A 371 6.51 -10.58 3.96
C TRP A 371 7.67 -9.67 3.53
N LEU A 372 8.78 -9.69 4.28
CA LEU A 372 10.02 -8.98 3.90
C LEU A 372 10.55 -9.48 2.55
N GLY A 373 10.57 -10.80 2.33
CA GLY A 373 10.93 -11.39 1.04
C GLY A 373 9.98 -10.98 -0.11
N LYS A 374 8.68 -10.82 0.18
CA LYS A 374 7.68 -10.37 -0.79
C LYS A 374 7.89 -8.91 -1.23
N PHE A 375 8.33 -8.03 -0.32
CA PHE A 375 8.56 -6.61 -0.59
C PHE A 375 10.05 -6.25 -0.72
N LEU A 376 10.95 -7.24 -0.88
CA LEU A 376 12.40 -7.07 -0.89
C LEU A 376 12.94 -5.94 -1.80
N PRO A 377 12.40 -5.68 -3.02
CA PRO A 377 12.86 -4.57 -3.85
C PRO A 377 12.61 -3.19 -3.23
N VAL A 378 11.58 -3.04 -2.38
CA VAL A 378 11.31 -1.81 -1.63
C VAL A 378 12.40 -1.58 -0.59
N PHE A 379 12.72 -2.59 0.23
CA PHE A 379 13.74 -2.46 1.27
C PHE A 379 15.13 -2.17 0.70
N LYS A 380 15.52 -2.88 -0.36
CA LYS A 380 16.78 -2.64 -1.09
C LYS A 380 16.81 -1.32 -1.89
N SER A 381 15.71 -0.57 -1.92
CA SER A 381 15.62 0.79 -2.47
C SER A 381 15.53 1.88 -1.38
N LEU A 382 15.44 1.50 -0.10
CA LEU A 382 15.40 2.42 1.06
C LEU A 382 16.64 2.29 1.96
N SER A 383 17.38 1.18 1.86
CA SER A 383 18.62 0.93 2.61
C SER A 383 19.65 0.26 1.71
N ASN A 384 20.91 0.70 1.84
CA ASN A 384 22.09 0.08 1.24
C ASN A 384 22.60 -1.14 2.05
N TYR A 385 21.91 -1.48 3.16
CA TYR A 385 22.31 -2.49 4.13
C TYR A 385 21.29 -3.63 4.21
N GLU A 386 21.74 -4.84 4.56
CA GLU A 386 20.83 -5.95 4.84
C GLU A 386 20.08 -5.72 6.17
N MET A 387 18.81 -6.10 6.21
CA MET A 387 17.92 -5.89 7.35
C MET A 387 18.34 -6.77 8.54
N VAL A 388 18.19 -6.26 9.76
CA VAL A 388 18.47 -7.01 11.00
C VAL A 388 17.17 -7.56 11.58
N ASP A 389 17.16 -8.87 11.84
CA ASP A 389 16.15 -9.55 12.65
C ASP A 389 16.33 -9.18 14.13
N LEU A 390 15.49 -8.27 14.62
CA LEU A 390 15.56 -7.75 15.99
C LEU A 390 14.97 -8.75 17.01
N ASP A 391 14.33 -9.82 16.57
CA ASP A 391 13.84 -10.89 17.45
C ASP A 391 14.92 -11.96 17.67
N ALA A 392 15.71 -12.28 16.64
CA ALA A 392 16.75 -13.30 16.68
C ALA A 392 18.16 -12.81 17.06
N ASP A 393 18.49 -11.52 16.90
CA ASP A 393 19.87 -11.03 17.10
C ASP A 393 20.22 -10.75 18.58
N PRO A 394 21.20 -11.48 19.17
CA PRO A 394 21.64 -11.30 20.55
C PRO A 394 22.69 -10.19 20.72
N ARG A 395 23.14 -9.54 19.64
CA ARG A 395 24.21 -8.54 19.68
C ARG A 395 23.67 -7.20 20.19
N VAL A 396 24.54 -6.43 20.85
CA VAL A 396 24.29 -5.00 21.09
C VAL A 396 24.81 -4.21 19.90
N HIS A 397 23.88 -3.59 19.17
CA HIS A 397 24.17 -2.68 18.05
C HIS A 397 24.20 -1.25 18.58
N CYS A 398 25.32 -0.55 18.39
CA CYS A 398 25.48 0.84 18.80
C CYS A 398 25.50 1.80 17.61
N PHE A 399 24.75 2.89 17.73
CA PHE A 399 24.52 3.91 16.69
C PHE A 399 24.72 5.32 17.27
N ARG A 400 24.94 6.31 16.40
CA ARG A 400 24.81 7.73 16.79
C ARG A 400 23.37 8.21 16.87
N ARG A 401 22.50 7.73 15.96
CA ARG A 401 21.09 8.10 15.91
C ARG A 401 20.21 6.85 15.68
N VAL A 402 19.11 6.76 16.41
CA VAL A 402 18.07 5.74 16.18
C VAL A 402 16.70 6.42 16.24
N GLN A 403 15.82 6.08 15.30
CA GLN A 403 14.39 6.34 15.42
C GLN A 403 13.65 5.03 15.69
N VAL A 404 12.69 5.05 16.60
CA VAL A 404 11.80 3.92 16.92
C VAL A 404 10.39 4.31 16.55
N GLY A 405 9.68 3.49 15.78
CA GLY A 405 8.46 3.89 15.09
C GLY A 405 8.74 4.59 13.75
N LEU A 406 7.67 4.77 12.96
CA LEU A 406 7.74 5.33 11.60
C LEU A 406 6.85 6.57 11.49
N THR A 407 7.25 7.53 10.66
CA THR A 407 6.49 8.74 10.33
C THR A 407 5.28 8.40 9.46
N SER A 408 4.08 8.80 9.88
CA SER A 408 2.80 8.62 9.14
C SER A 408 2.00 9.91 9.19
N HIS A 409 1.60 10.44 8.04
CA HIS A 409 0.84 11.70 7.97
C HIS A 409 -0.67 11.49 8.02
N ASP A 410 -1.15 10.39 7.44
CA ASP A 410 -2.53 9.99 7.20
C ASP A 410 -2.54 8.47 6.87
N ASP A 411 -3.69 7.86 6.57
CA ASP A 411 -3.84 6.44 6.26
C ASP A 411 -3.15 6.04 4.93
N PHE A 412 -3.47 6.72 3.81
CA PHE A 412 -2.79 6.48 2.52
C PHE A 412 -2.38 7.76 1.78
N SER A 413 -2.07 8.82 2.53
CA SER A 413 -1.64 10.10 1.99
C SER A 413 -0.31 10.57 2.56
N ILE A 414 0.33 11.48 1.84
CA ILE A 414 1.53 12.20 2.25
C ILE A 414 1.21 13.69 2.11
N ASP A 415 1.16 14.38 3.25
CA ASP A 415 1.24 15.84 3.32
C ASP A 415 2.71 16.28 3.12
N PRO A 416 3.07 16.98 2.03
CA PRO A 416 4.45 17.40 1.79
C PRO A 416 4.91 18.51 2.74
N THR A 417 4.00 19.27 3.34
CA THR A 417 4.34 20.35 4.29
C THR A 417 4.85 19.82 5.63
N ARG A 418 4.56 18.54 5.92
CA ARG A 418 5.00 17.82 7.12
C ARG A 418 6.21 16.92 6.89
N SER A 419 6.64 16.70 5.63
CA SER A 419 7.79 15.83 5.33
C SER A 419 9.10 16.62 5.42
N PRO A 420 10.13 16.15 6.16
CA PRO A 420 11.41 16.86 6.32
C PRO A 420 12.12 17.20 4.99
N THR A 421 11.92 16.37 3.97
CA THR A 421 12.51 16.50 2.63
C THR A 421 11.47 16.78 1.53
N GLY A 422 10.24 17.16 1.91
CA GLY A 422 9.19 17.64 0.98
C GLY A 422 8.53 16.59 0.10
N GLU A 423 8.66 15.30 0.42
CA GLU A 423 8.07 14.19 -0.32
C GLU A 423 6.55 14.34 -0.50
N SER A 424 6.06 13.85 -1.64
CA SER A 424 4.63 13.73 -1.94
C SER A 424 4.24 12.31 -2.32
N MET A 425 2.93 12.06 -2.46
CA MET A 425 2.42 10.81 -3.04
C MET A 425 2.96 10.55 -4.46
N LEU A 426 3.27 11.59 -5.23
CA LEU A 426 3.88 11.46 -6.56
C LEU A 426 5.28 10.86 -6.48
N ASP A 427 6.06 11.25 -5.47
CA ASP A 427 7.41 10.74 -5.22
C ASP A 427 7.38 9.32 -4.67
N PHE A 428 6.43 9.00 -3.79
CA PHE A 428 6.19 7.63 -3.31
C PHE A 428 5.82 6.68 -4.46
N ALA A 429 4.94 7.11 -5.37
CA ALA A 429 4.63 6.36 -6.59
C ALA A 429 5.87 6.20 -7.48
N ALA A 430 6.61 7.27 -7.74
CA ALA A 430 7.84 7.22 -8.55
C ALA A 430 8.90 6.28 -7.94
N PHE A 431 9.07 6.31 -6.63
CA PHE A 431 9.94 5.41 -5.88
C PHE A 431 9.51 3.95 -6.02
N LEU A 432 8.23 3.61 -5.78
CA LEU A 432 7.75 2.24 -5.95
C LEU A 432 7.93 1.74 -7.38
N ARG A 433 7.68 2.61 -8.37
CA ARG A 433 7.89 2.30 -9.78
C ARG A 433 9.37 2.05 -10.11
N ALA A 434 10.29 2.82 -9.53
CA ALA A 434 11.73 2.61 -9.68
C ALA A 434 12.21 1.32 -8.99
N ALA A 435 11.75 1.06 -7.76
CA ALA A 435 12.07 -0.14 -6.98
C ALA A 435 11.68 -1.45 -7.68
N TYR A 436 10.60 -1.44 -8.48
CA TYR A 436 10.18 -2.57 -9.31
C TYR A 436 10.57 -2.43 -10.80
N GLY A 437 11.45 -1.48 -11.16
CA GLY A 437 12.02 -1.34 -12.51
C GLY A 437 11.02 -1.00 -13.63
N LEU A 438 9.90 -0.34 -13.31
CA LEU A 438 8.71 -0.24 -14.16
C LEU A 438 8.82 0.86 -15.26
N PRO A 439 9.02 0.51 -16.55
CA PRO A 439 9.54 1.43 -17.55
C PRO A 439 8.52 2.42 -18.14
N ARG A 440 7.21 2.27 -17.89
CA ARG A 440 6.21 3.23 -18.39
C ARG A 440 5.88 4.31 -17.36
N ASP A 441 6.35 5.54 -17.57
CA ASP A 441 6.05 6.69 -16.71
C ASP A 441 4.73 7.42 -17.02
N VAL A 442 4.21 7.30 -18.24
CA VAL A 442 3.03 8.05 -18.71
C VAL A 442 2.01 7.16 -19.42
N ALA A 443 0.73 7.49 -19.23
CA ALA A 443 -0.39 6.75 -19.81
C ALA A 443 -0.59 7.05 -21.30
N TRP A 444 -1.39 6.23 -21.97
CA TRP A 444 -1.90 6.48 -23.32
C TRP A 444 -2.64 7.84 -23.35
N PRO A 445 -2.47 8.68 -24.40
CA PRO A 445 -1.75 8.39 -25.65
C PRO A 445 -0.25 8.76 -25.63
N ALA A 446 0.28 9.36 -24.55
CA ALA A 446 1.66 9.85 -24.53
C ALA A 446 2.69 8.71 -24.73
N SER A 447 2.51 7.59 -24.03
CA SER A 447 3.30 6.36 -24.24
C SER A 447 3.16 5.78 -25.64
N ALA A 448 1.96 5.85 -26.22
CA ALA A 448 1.68 5.37 -27.57
C ALA A 448 2.36 6.23 -28.64
N GLY A 449 2.59 7.52 -28.39
CA GLY A 449 3.36 8.39 -29.30
C GLY A 449 4.80 7.88 -29.51
N ALA A 450 5.50 7.58 -28.41
CA ALA A 450 6.86 7.03 -28.45
C ALA A 450 6.93 5.65 -29.12
N ALA A 451 5.95 4.77 -28.84
CA ALA A 451 5.95 3.39 -29.37
C ALA A 451 5.42 3.25 -30.81
N ASN A 452 4.54 4.14 -31.28
CA ASN A 452 3.91 3.99 -32.61
C ASN A 452 4.66 4.70 -33.74
N ALA A 453 5.61 5.59 -33.44
CA ALA A 453 6.42 6.30 -34.43
C ALA A 453 7.17 5.37 -35.41
N THR A 454 7.44 4.13 -34.98
CA THR A 454 8.11 3.08 -35.75
C THR A 454 7.17 2.04 -36.37
N ALA A 455 5.87 2.04 -36.04
CA ALA A 455 5.00 0.88 -36.23
C ALA A 455 3.64 1.13 -36.92
N GLY A 456 3.19 2.39 -37.04
CA GLY A 456 1.98 2.76 -37.79
C GLY A 456 0.62 2.23 -37.27
N LYS A 457 0.61 1.35 -36.26
CA LYS A 457 -0.60 0.74 -35.70
C LYS A 457 -1.32 1.69 -34.75
N LYS A 458 -2.65 1.77 -34.88
CA LYS A 458 -3.54 2.48 -33.93
C LYS A 458 -3.68 1.67 -32.63
N THR A 459 -2.73 1.80 -31.71
CA THR A 459 -2.80 1.13 -30.40
C THR A 459 -3.93 1.68 -29.52
N ARG A 460 -4.62 0.77 -28.84
CA ARG A 460 -5.74 1.06 -27.94
C ARG A 460 -5.21 1.17 -26.50
N PRO A 461 -5.81 1.99 -25.63
CA PRO A 461 -5.46 2.00 -24.23
C PRO A 461 -5.82 0.66 -23.57
N ARG A 462 -4.99 0.23 -22.62
CA ARG A 462 -5.16 -1.04 -21.91
C ARG A 462 -5.88 -0.87 -20.58
N LEU A 463 -6.89 -1.70 -20.31
CA LEU A 463 -7.63 -1.76 -19.06
C LEU A 463 -7.28 -3.05 -18.30
N LEU A 464 -6.89 -2.92 -17.04
CA LEU A 464 -6.80 -4.02 -16.08
C LEU A 464 -8.12 -4.16 -15.32
N VAL A 465 -8.72 -5.35 -15.33
CA VAL A 465 -9.84 -5.70 -14.43
C VAL A 465 -9.29 -6.52 -13.26
N ILE A 466 -9.42 -6.00 -12.04
CA ILE A 466 -9.05 -6.70 -10.80
C ILE A 466 -10.19 -7.64 -10.42
N ALA A 467 -10.06 -8.91 -10.81
CA ALA A 467 -11.05 -9.96 -10.62
C ALA A 467 -10.80 -10.73 -9.31
N ARG A 468 -11.12 -10.09 -8.17
CA ARG A 468 -10.95 -10.66 -6.83
C ARG A 468 -11.65 -12.04 -6.71
N GLY A 469 -11.02 -13.02 -6.07
CA GLY A 469 -11.54 -14.39 -5.93
C GLY A 469 -12.18 -14.71 -4.57
N ARG A 470 -11.94 -13.90 -3.52
CA ARG A 470 -12.45 -14.17 -2.15
C ARG A 470 -13.74 -13.43 -1.75
N ASN A 471 -13.73 -12.10 -1.70
CA ASN A 471 -14.89 -11.26 -1.34
C ASN A 471 -14.93 -9.98 -2.19
N ARG A 472 -16.07 -9.28 -2.22
CA ARG A 472 -16.34 -8.11 -3.09
C ARG A 472 -15.80 -8.35 -4.50
N ARG A 473 -16.13 -9.53 -5.03
CA ARG A 473 -15.71 -10.07 -6.32
C ARG A 473 -16.54 -9.44 -7.43
N PHE A 474 -16.09 -9.52 -8.66
CA PHE A 474 -16.98 -9.35 -9.82
C PHE A 474 -17.54 -10.72 -10.19
N VAL A 475 -18.87 -10.88 -10.25
CA VAL A 475 -19.49 -12.15 -10.67
C VAL A 475 -19.74 -12.24 -12.18
N ASN A 476 -19.60 -11.13 -12.92
CA ASN A 476 -19.74 -11.07 -14.38
C ASN A 476 -18.48 -10.53 -15.10
N VAL A 477 -17.28 -10.92 -14.63
CA VAL A 477 -15.96 -10.50 -15.17
C VAL A 477 -15.87 -10.55 -16.70
N GLU A 478 -16.36 -11.62 -17.33
CA GLU A 478 -16.33 -11.74 -18.78
C GLU A 478 -17.18 -10.66 -19.49
N GLU A 479 -18.33 -10.30 -18.92
CA GLU A 479 -19.24 -9.31 -19.47
C GLU A 479 -18.62 -7.92 -19.38
N ILE A 480 -17.99 -7.61 -18.23
CA ILE A 480 -17.19 -6.41 -18.01
C ILE A 480 -16.09 -6.32 -19.07
N ALA A 481 -15.33 -7.39 -19.28
CA ALA A 481 -14.25 -7.44 -20.27
C ALA A 481 -14.76 -7.33 -21.72
N ARG A 482 -15.87 -8.00 -22.07
CA ARG A 482 -16.55 -7.87 -23.38
C ARG A 482 -17.04 -6.44 -23.60
N GLY A 483 -17.63 -5.81 -22.59
CA GLY A 483 -18.14 -4.45 -22.65
C GLY A 483 -17.04 -3.40 -22.80
N ALA A 484 -15.94 -3.53 -22.06
CA ALA A 484 -14.77 -2.65 -22.21
C ALA A 484 -14.09 -2.79 -23.59
N ARG A 485 -13.97 -4.02 -24.12
CA ARG A 485 -13.54 -4.27 -25.51
C ARG A 485 -14.47 -3.60 -26.54
N LYS A 486 -15.79 -3.58 -26.28
CA LYS A 486 -16.83 -2.85 -27.06
C LYS A 486 -16.90 -1.34 -26.79
N VAL A 487 -16.10 -0.78 -25.88
CA VAL A 487 -16.00 0.68 -25.63
C VAL A 487 -14.76 1.27 -26.30
N GLY A 488 -13.62 0.58 -26.22
CA GLY A 488 -12.38 1.07 -26.83
C GLY A 488 -11.09 0.46 -26.29
N PHE A 489 -11.14 -0.28 -25.20
CA PHE A 489 -9.95 -0.82 -24.53
C PHE A 489 -9.53 -2.19 -25.06
N ASP A 490 -8.24 -2.48 -24.97
CA ASP A 490 -7.76 -3.86 -24.88
C ASP A 490 -7.71 -4.25 -23.38
N VAL A 491 -8.15 -5.46 -23.03
CA VAL A 491 -8.49 -5.80 -21.64
C VAL A 491 -7.69 -6.98 -21.13
N SER A 492 -6.91 -6.74 -20.07
CA SER A 492 -6.27 -7.73 -19.22
C SER A 492 -7.14 -7.98 -17.98
N VAL A 493 -7.15 -9.20 -17.47
CA VAL A 493 -7.88 -9.60 -16.26
C VAL A 493 -6.91 -10.32 -15.34
N SER A 494 -6.90 -10.01 -14.05
CA SER A 494 -6.09 -10.73 -13.05
C SER A 494 -6.71 -10.57 -11.65
N GLU A 495 -6.57 -11.58 -10.80
CA GLU A 495 -7.02 -11.52 -9.41
C GLU A 495 -6.07 -10.67 -8.52
N GLY A 496 -4.77 -10.68 -8.85
CA GLY A 496 -3.70 -10.31 -7.94
C GLY A 496 -2.87 -11.53 -7.55
N GLY A 497 -1.57 -11.52 -7.86
CA GLY A 497 -0.65 -12.57 -7.45
C GLY A 497 -0.26 -12.46 -5.97
N HIS A 498 0.36 -13.52 -5.44
CA HIS A 498 1.06 -13.46 -4.16
C HIS A 498 2.32 -12.57 -4.24
N GLU A 499 3.02 -12.63 -5.38
CA GLU A 499 4.20 -11.85 -5.71
C GLU A 499 3.84 -10.44 -6.19
N VAL A 500 4.66 -9.45 -5.83
CA VAL A 500 4.40 -8.03 -6.17
C VAL A 500 4.85 -7.70 -7.60
N ALA A 501 6.08 -8.05 -7.97
CA ALA A 501 6.70 -7.61 -9.22
C ALA A 501 5.90 -7.97 -10.49
N PRO A 502 5.41 -9.22 -10.69
CA PRO A 502 4.64 -9.55 -11.89
C PRO A 502 3.30 -8.80 -11.98
N PHE A 503 2.72 -8.42 -10.84
CA PHE A 503 1.50 -7.60 -10.82
C PHE A 503 1.81 -6.11 -11.02
N ALA A 504 2.95 -5.63 -10.52
CA ALA A 504 3.46 -4.29 -10.75
C ALA A 504 3.75 -4.05 -12.25
N GLU A 505 4.39 -5.00 -12.93
CA GLU A 505 4.57 -5.01 -14.39
C GLU A 505 3.22 -4.98 -15.13
N LEU A 506 2.28 -5.86 -14.74
CA LEU A 506 0.95 -5.94 -15.36
C LEU A 506 0.19 -4.61 -15.21
N ALA A 507 0.20 -4.01 -14.03
CA ALA A 507 -0.40 -2.71 -13.75
C ALA A 507 0.28 -1.59 -14.55
N ASN A 508 1.61 -1.52 -14.53
CA ASN A 508 2.39 -0.54 -15.29
C ASN A 508 2.14 -0.61 -16.80
N SER A 509 1.89 -1.82 -17.31
CA SER A 509 1.59 -2.06 -18.71
C SER A 509 0.20 -1.53 -19.14
N CYS A 510 -0.67 -1.15 -18.19
CA CYS A 510 -2.03 -0.66 -18.42
C CYS A 510 -2.18 0.87 -18.31
N ASP A 511 -3.26 1.40 -18.89
CA ASP A 511 -3.61 2.84 -18.90
C ASP A 511 -4.83 3.14 -18.04
N ALA A 512 -5.59 2.11 -17.65
CA ALA A 512 -6.66 2.20 -16.69
C ALA A 512 -6.74 0.91 -15.85
N VAL A 513 -7.29 1.03 -14.65
CA VAL A 513 -7.65 -0.09 -13.78
C VAL A 513 -9.11 0.03 -13.35
N VAL A 514 -9.81 -1.09 -13.24
CA VAL A 514 -11.12 -1.18 -12.58
C VAL A 514 -11.09 -2.29 -11.54
N GLY A 515 -11.57 -1.97 -10.33
CA GLY A 515 -11.67 -2.90 -9.22
C GLY A 515 -12.79 -2.51 -8.28
N VAL A 516 -13.39 -3.50 -7.62
CA VAL A 516 -14.22 -3.25 -6.45
C VAL A 516 -13.33 -2.75 -5.31
N HIS A 517 -13.79 -1.74 -4.58
CA HIS A 517 -13.11 -1.14 -3.44
C HIS A 517 -12.51 -2.19 -2.50
N GLY A 518 -11.23 -2.03 -2.17
CA GLY A 518 -10.48 -2.88 -1.27
C GLY A 518 -9.02 -3.05 -1.71
N ALA A 519 -8.24 -3.79 -0.92
CA ALA A 519 -6.77 -3.90 -1.03
C ALA A 519 -6.19 -4.24 -2.41
N GLY A 520 -6.95 -4.88 -3.31
CA GLY A 520 -6.49 -5.09 -4.68
C GLY A 520 -6.24 -3.79 -5.44
N LEU A 521 -7.06 -2.76 -5.17
CA LEU A 521 -7.00 -1.47 -5.84
C LEU A 521 -5.76 -0.64 -5.46
N THR A 522 -5.11 -0.93 -4.32
CA THR A 522 -3.89 -0.23 -3.86
C THR A 522 -2.72 -0.40 -4.85
N ASN A 523 -2.74 -1.43 -5.68
CA ASN A 523 -1.80 -1.61 -6.80
C ASN A 523 -1.87 -0.48 -7.86
N MET A 524 -2.77 0.50 -7.72
CA MET A 524 -2.75 1.74 -8.50
C MET A 524 -1.41 2.50 -8.40
N VAL A 525 -0.62 2.29 -7.34
CA VAL A 525 0.76 2.83 -7.18
C VAL A 525 1.69 2.52 -8.36
N PHE A 526 1.46 1.41 -9.07
CA PHE A 526 2.31 0.97 -10.18
C PHE A 526 1.88 1.51 -11.55
N LEU A 527 0.74 2.18 -11.63
CA LEU A 527 0.23 2.76 -12.87
C LEU A 527 1.18 3.84 -13.42
N PRO A 528 1.16 4.08 -14.73
CA PRO A 528 1.79 5.26 -15.30
C PRO A 528 0.99 6.54 -14.99
N ARG A 529 1.68 7.68 -14.87
CA ARG A 529 1.05 8.98 -14.59
C ARG A 529 -0.01 9.34 -15.64
N GLY A 530 -1.12 9.90 -15.19
CA GLY A 530 -2.28 10.21 -16.02
C GLY A 530 -3.19 9.02 -16.38
N ALA A 531 -2.90 7.81 -15.89
CA ALA A 531 -3.79 6.64 -16.00
C ALA A 531 -5.10 6.84 -15.24
N VAL A 532 -6.11 6.00 -15.51
CA VAL A 532 -7.44 6.11 -14.87
C VAL A 532 -7.66 5.01 -13.83
N VAL A 533 -7.95 5.41 -12.59
CA VAL A 533 -8.43 4.49 -11.53
C VAL A 533 -9.95 4.53 -11.52
N ILE A 534 -10.61 3.39 -11.72
CA ILE A 534 -12.07 3.24 -11.61
C ILE A 534 -12.39 2.42 -10.36
N GLN A 535 -12.76 3.11 -9.27
CA GLN A 535 -13.24 2.46 -8.06
C GLN A 535 -14.73 2.13 -8.20
N VAL A 536 -15.06 0.85 -8.17
CA VAL A 536 -16.43 0.38 -7.96
C VAL A 536 -16.68 0.31 -6.46
N VAL A 537 -17.60 1.15 -5.97
CA VAL A 537 -17.97 1.22 -4.55
C VAL A 537 -19.17 0.29 -4.32
N PRO A 538 -19.04 -0.73 -3.44
CA PRO A 538 -20.14 -1.63 -3.07
C PRO A 538 -21.34 -0.93 -2.43
N LEU A 539 -22.44 -1.67 -2.22
CA LEU A 539 -23.62 -1.19 -1.50
C LEU A 539 -23.28 -0.92 -0.03
N GLY A 540 -23.97 0.04 0.60
CA GLY A 540 -23.75 0.45 1.99
C GLY A 540 -23.35 1.92 2.14
N PRO A 541 -23.23 2.45 3.37
CA PRO A 541 -22.82 3.84 3.65
C PRO A 541 -21.30 4.01 3.47
N MET A 542 -20.84 3.85 2.24
CA MET A 542 -19.43 3.62 1.86
C MET A 542 -18.64 4.89 1.47
N GLU A 543 -19.11 6.09 1.85
CA GLU A 543 -18.43 7.37 1.50
C GLU A 543 -17.02 7.45 2.08
N PHE A 544 -16.89 7.18 3.38
CA PHE A 544 -15.62 7.26 4.10
C PHE A 544 -14.56 6.29 3.53
N VAL A 545 -14.95 5.09 3.09
CA VAL A 545 -13.99 4.16 2.44
C VAL A 545 -13.69 4.51 0.97
N ALA A 546 -14.38 5.49 0.38
CA ALA A 546 -14.05 6.02 -0.93
C ALA A 546 -12.90 7.04 -0.89
N SER A 547 -12.69 7.75 0.23
CA SER A 547 -11.59 8.72 0.37
C SER A 547 -10.22 8.07 0.16
N TYR A 548 -10.00 6.88 0.76
CA TYR A 548 -8.76 6.09 0.75
C TYR A 548 -8.13 5.84 -0.62
N PHE A 549 -8.89 5.96 -1.72
CA PHE A 549 -8.32 5.94 -3.07
C PHE A 549 -8.64 7.22 -3.88
N ARG A 550 -9.69 7.98 -3.53
CA ARG A 550 -10.13 9.20 -4.22
C ARG A 550 -9.10 10.33 -4.19
N GLY A 551 -8.53 10.60 -3.02
CA GLY A 551 -7.44 11.56 -2.82
C GLY A 551 -6.14 11.00 -3.41
N PRO A 552 -5.58 9.93 -2.80
CA PRO A 552 -4.29 9.36 -3.17
C PRO A 552 -4.09 9.05 -4.67
N SER A 553 -5.15 8.70 -5.40
CA SER A 553 -5.09 8.61 -6.88
C SER A 553 -4.60 9.92 -7.52
N ARG A 554 -5.21 11.06 -7.16
CA ARG A 554 -4.92 12.39 -7.72
C ARG A 554 -3.51 12.84 -7.37
N ASP A 555 -3.10 12.56 -6.14
CA ASP A 555 -1.84 13.03 -5.56
C ASP A 555 -0.65 12.23 -6.13
N MET A 556 -0.89 10.99 -6.56
CA MET A 556 0.01 10.21 -7.44
C MET A 556 -0.04 10.61 -8.94
N GLY A 557 -0.76 11.68 -9.29
CA GLY A 557 -0.92 12.12 -10.68
C GLY A 557 -1.83 11.22 -11.55
N LEU A 558 -2.69 10.40 -10.94
CA LEU A 558 -3.66 9.55 -11.62
C LEU A 558 -5.04 10.23 -11.71
N ARG A 559 -5.89 9.73 -12.60
CA ARG A 559 -7.24 10.27 -12.86
C ARG A 559 -8.29 9.38 -12.20
N TYR A 560 -8.83 9.78 -11.05
CA TYR A 560 -9.86 9.02 -10.34
C TYR A 560 -11.24 9.11 -11.02
N LEU A 561 -11.96 7.98 -11.04
CA LEU A 561 -13.38 7.84 -11.34
C LEU A 561 -14.04 6.90 -10.34
N GLU A 562 -15.24 7.26 -9.90
CA GLU A 562 -16.04 6.46 -8.97
C GLU A 562 -17.28 5.91 -9.68
N TYR A 563 -17.70 4.71 -9.30
CA TYR A 563 -18.99 4.13 -9.66
C TYR A 563 -19.61 3.46 -8.43
N ARG A 564 -20.71 4.04 -7.93
CA ARG A 564 -21.51 3.42 -6.86
C ARG A 564 -22.49 2.45 -7.48
N ILE A 565 -22.52 1.24 -6.95
CA ILE A 565 -23.44 0.22 -7.43
C ILE A 565 -24.87 0.51 -6.97
N ALA A 566 -25.86 0.10 -7.77
CA ALA A 566 -27.25 0.03 -7.32
C ALA A 566 -27.48 -1.26 -6.52
N PRO A 567 -28.58 -1.37 -5.73
CA PRO A 567 -28.95 -2.63 -5.07
C PRO A 567 -29.01 -3.82 -6.04
N GLU A 568 -29.51 -3.60 -7.26
CA GLU A 568 -29.60 -4.60 -8.35
C GLU A 568 -28.24 -5.18 -8.80
N GLU A 569 -27.14 -4.51 -8.48
CA GLU A 569 -25.77 -4.94 -8.79
C GLU A 569 -25.06 -5.58 -7.59
N SER A 570 -25.70 -5.68 -6.41
CA SER A 570 -25.14 -6.33 -5.22
C SER A 570 -25.75 -7.72 -5.02
N THR A 571 -24.92 -8.73 -4.73
CA THR A 571 -25.41 -10.06 -4.36
C THR A 571 -26.09 -10.11 -2.97
N LEU A 572 -26.20 -8.97 -2.26
CA LEU A 572 -27.03 -8.90 -1.05
C LEU A 572 -28.52 -9.10 -1.36
N LEU A 573 -29.01 -8.74 -2.55
CA LEU A 573 -30.37 -9.10 -2.99
C LEU A 573 -30.56 -10.60 -3.26
N ASP A 574 -29.47 -11.35 -3.44
CA ASP A 574 -29.51 -12.83 -3.54
C ASP A 574 -29.66 -13.49 -2.13
N LYS A 575 -29.61 -12.69 -1.04
CA LYS A 575 -29.67 -13.12 0.37
C LYS A 575 -30.80 -12.49 1.18
N TYR A 576 -31.11 -11.21 0.92
CA TYR A 576 -32.02 -10.39 1.71
C TYR A 576 -33.13 -9.80 0.83
N PRO A 577 -34.40 -9.77 1.29
CA PRO A 577 -35.46 -9.06 0.59
C PRO A 577 -35.19 -7.54 0.57
N ARG A 578 -35.80 -6.81 -0.38
CA ARG A 578 -35.55 -5.38 -0.60
C ARG A 578 -35.87 -4.51 0.62
N GLU A 579 -36.81 -4.98 1.44
CA GLU A 579 -37.36 -4.35 2.63
C GLU A 579 -36.48 -4.60 3.88
N HIS A 580 -35.49 -5.50 3.79
CA HIS A 580 -34.57 -5.77 4.89
C HIS A 580 -33.62 -4.58 5.12
N PRO A 581 -33.27 -4.21 6.37
CA PRO A 581 -32.43 -3.03 6.63
C PRO A 581 -31.08 -3.03 5.89
N VAL A 582 -30.47 -4.20 5.66
CA VAL A 582 -29.24 -4.34 4.82
C VAL A 582 -29.36 -3.68 3.43
N ILE A 583 -30.57 -3.59 2.89
CA ILE A 583 -30.90 -2.97 1.60
C ILE A 583 -31.63 -1.64 1.79
N ALA A 584 -32.66 -1.61 2.65
CA ALA A 584 -33.59 -0.48 2.81
C ALA A 584 -33.07 0.66 3.70
N ASP A 585 -32.31 0.33 4.75
CA ASP A 585 -31.63 1.29 5.63
C ASP A 585 -30.20 0.81 5.96
N PRO A 586 -29.26 0.95 5.02
CA PRO A 586 -27.87 0.58 5.26
C PRO A 586 -27.18 1.43 6.35
N GLY A 587 -27.78 2.56 6.74
CA GLY A 587 -27.30 3.41 7.83
C GLY A 587 -27.44 2.71 9.18
N SER A 588 -28.59 2.10 9.45
CA SER A 588 -28.84 1.32 10.68
C SER A 588 -27.77 0.25 10.94
N ILE A 589 -27.28 -0.41 9.88
CA ILE A 589 -26.25 -1.46 9.98
C ILE A 589 -24.87 -0.88 10.34
N LYS A 590 -24.51 0.33 9.87
CA LYS A 590 -23.29 1.03 10.33
C LYS A 590 -23.45 1.55 11.76
N ALA A 591 -24.62 2.11 12.09
CA ALA A 591 -24.91 2.69 13.40
C ALA A 591 -24.95 1.65 14.54
N LYS A 592 -25.11 0.37 14.21
CA LYS A 592 -25.09 -0.74 15.18
C LYS A 592 -23.68 -1.02 15.72
N ASP A 593 -22.76 -1.47 14.84
CA ASP A 593 -21.36 -1.72 15.17
C ASP A 593 -20.49 -1.97 13.92
N TRP A 594 -19.17 -1.80 14.07
CA TRP A 594 -18.19 -1.98 12.99
C TRP A 594 -18.15 -3.39 12.42
N VAL A 595 -18.33 -4.42 13.27
CA VAL A 595 -18.22 -5.83 12.87
C VAL A 595 -19.41 -6.22 11.96
N SER A 596 -20.61 -5.71 12.26
CA SER A 596 -21.82 -5.86 11.47
C SER A 596 -21.70 -5.18 10.10
N PHE A 597 -21.21 -3.94 10.07
CA PHE A 597 -20.92 -3.22 8.83
C PHE A 597 -19.89 -3.98 7.97
N MET A 598 -18.78 -4.39 8.56
CA MET A 598 -17.70 -5.12 7.90
C MET A 598 -18.19 -6.46 7.36
N GLY A 599 -18.91 -7.25 8.16
CA GLY A 599 -19.50 -8.53 7.77
C GLY A 599 -20.36 -8.39 6.53
N VAL A 600 -21.42 -7.57 6.61
CA VAL A 600 -22.40 -7.40 5.53
C VAL A 600 -21.76 -6.78 4.28
N TYR A 601 -21.10 -5.62 4.41
CA TYR A 601 -20.72 -4.82 3.24
C TYR A 601 -19.30 -5.07 2.72
N LEU A 602 -18.37 -5.55 3.54
CA LEU A 602 -16.98 -5.80 3.14
C LEU A 602 -16.63 -7.28 2.98
N PHE A 603 -17.37 -8.22 3.58
CA PHE A 603 -17.14 -9.66 3.44
C PHE A 603 -18.24 -10.40 2.67
N GLU A 604 -19.52 -10.09 2.91
CA GLU A 604 -20.64 -10.91 2.43
C GLU A 604 -21.21 -10.55 1.04
N GLN A 605 -20.88 -9.37 0.48
CA GLN A 605 -21.35 -8.97 -0.84
C GLN A 605 -20.29 -9.14 -1.93
N ASP A 606 -20.74 -9.56 -3.11
CA ASP A 606 -20.06 -9.49 -4.40
C ASP A 606 -20.85 -8.57 -5.36
N VAL A 607 -20.25 -8.23 -6.50
CA VAL A 607 -20.75 -7.22 -7.44
C VAL A 607 -21.04 -7.82 -8.83
N ARG A 608 -22.23 -7.53 -9.35
CA ARG A 608 -22.76 -7.91 -10.67
C ARG A 608 -23.03 -6.62 -11.47
N LEU A 609 -22.02 -6.07 -12.15
CA LEU A 609 -22.13 -4.77 -12.80
C LEU A 609 -23.14 -4.77 -13.95
N ASP A 610 -24.09 -3.83 -13.93
CA ASP A 610 -24.97 -3.59 -15.09
C ASP A 610 -24.18 -2.87 -16.18
N MET A 611 -23.87 -3.58 -17.26
CA MET A 611 -23.10 -3.04 -18.36
C MET A 611 -23.84 -1.96 -19.18
N LYS A 612 -25.14 -1.73 -18.95
CA LYS A 612 -25.85 -0.54 -19.46
C LYS A 612 -25.43 0.71 -18.67
N ARG A 613 -25.54 0.67 -17.34
CA ARG A 613 -25.16 1.77 -16.42
C ARG A 613 -23.64 1.98 -16.30
N PHE A 614 -22.83 0.93 -16.42
CA PHE A 614 -21.36 1.02 -16.31
C PHE A 614 -20.64 1.43 -17.61
N ARG A 615 -21.22 1.15 -18.80
CA ARG A 615 -20.64 1.55 -20.11
C ARG A 615 -20.37 3.07 -20.24
N PRO A 616 -21.20 3.98 -19.73
CA PRO A 616 -20.88 5.41 -19.58
C PRO A 616 -19.59 5.69 -18.80
N VAL A 617 -19.29 4.97 -17.72
CA VAL A 617 -18.06 5.15 -16.92
C VAL A 617 -16.83 4.74 -17.74
N LEU A 618 -16.91 3.62 -18.46
CA LEU A 618 -15.84 3.18 -19.37
C LEU A 618 -15.61 4.19 -20.51
N LYS A 619 -16.67 4.80 -21.06
CA LYS A 619 -16.54 5.92 -22.02
C LYS A 619 -15.86 7.13 -21.39
N LYS A 620 -16.19 7.47 -20.13
CA LYS A 620 -15.59 8.58 -19.37
C LYS A 620 -14.12 8.33 -19.04
N ALA A 621 -13.72 7.09 -18.74
CA ALA A 621 -12.31 6.71 -18.60
C ALA A 621 -11.55 6.90 -19.93
N LEU A 622 -12.13 6.45 -21.04
CA LEU A 622 -11.54 6.60 -22.36
C LEU A 622 -11.43 8.08 -22.81
N SER A 623 -12.39 8.94 -22.45
CA SER A 623 -12.28 10.39 -22.73
C SER A 623 -11.29 11.08 -21.79
N ARG A 624 -11.17 10.67 -20.52
CA ARG A 624 -10.11 11.14 -19.61
C ARG A 624 -8.71 10.82 -20.15
N LEU A 625 -8.47 9.62 -20.68
CA LEU A 625 -7.18 9.28 -21.31
C LEU A 625 -6.92 10.11 -22.58
N ARG A 626 -7.95 10.34 -23.41
CA ARG A 626 -7.85 11.18 -24.63
C ARG A 626 -7.61 12.66 -24.35
N ALA A 627 -7.97 13.16 -23.17
CA ALA A 627 -7.71 14.54 -22.80
C ALA A 627 -6.20 14.77 -22.65
N LYS A 628 -5.65 15.64 -23.51
CA LYS A 628 -4.30 16.19 -23.37
C LYS A 628 -4.07 16.64 -21.92
N PRO A 629 -2.84 16.52 -21.38
CA PRO A 629 -2.52 17.23 -20.15
C PRO A 629 -2.86 18.71 -20.34
N LYS A 630 -3.43 19.35 -19.32
CA LYS A 630 -3.35 20.80 -19.23
C LYS A 630 -1.90 21.11 -18.88
N ASN A 631 -1.25 21.96 -19.67
CA ASN A 631 -0.07 22.65 -19.18
C ASN A 631 -0.59 23.67 -18.17
N ASN A 632 -0.25 23.46 -16.91
CA ASN A 632 -0.25 24.49 -15.88
C ASN A 632 1.20 25.01 -15.78
#